data_AF-A0A1M3N2D6-F1
#
_entry.id   AF-A0A1M3N2D6-F1
#
_cell.length_a   1.000
_cell.length_b   1.000
_cell.length_c   1.000
_cell.angle_alpha   90.00
_cell.angle_beta   90.00
_cell.angle_gamma   90.00
#
_symmetry.space_group_name_H-M   'P 1'
#
loop_
_entity.id
_entity.type
_entity.pdbx_description
1 polymer ?
#
loop_
_entity_poly.entity_id
_entity_poly.type
_entity_poly.pdbx_seq_one_letter_code
_entity_poly.pdbx_strand_id
1 'polypeptide(L)'
;MTMRLSLVRSLPLIVLGAACSMEPAGLPGASGSNENVAQSSSAIINGSVDTTHPAVVALILAKGNQGGLCSGTIVKKDVQRGIGWVATAAHCVDPAPALVVQAQDFMSPDALRYEVIDFKADARYSRQTGAYDFAVVRIAGVDASTPVIPLTGAPDGLTGGVNGTQVTSVGFGRTLLTEPTSPDEENTQRRMVSKRVAQLSLTTIGYNMQSSGICQGDSGGPVLVGAVGSERVVGIHSYVQDGCNGTGGSARVTSDLSFFETELTKALPGDSCSLCEKIANSGKSECAAMSASCLADKACRGYYECLSAGKKAADCFKEYPLAEGPFQAAANCVCTRACADKCAGSGSCLTAPKCGYKMESGSCRTCVEKSCCEEQTDCAANGQCYVCLKDNDADPACATNTARKKLAACATTNCKTECADSPVQNGGEDGAPEEEAPPESAGGGTTTTTTTGCSTAAGASSSSVLVLAVSALVLAGARRRRRD
;
A
#
# COMPACT_ATOMS: atom_id res chain seq x y z
N MET A 1 40.11 15.25 -38.00
CA MET A 1 40.51 15.84 -39.29
C MET A 1 39.70 15.15 -40.40
N THR A 2 38.81 15.88 -41.08
CA THR A 2 38.15 15.55 -42.37
C THR A 2 37.72 14.12 -42.71
N MET A 3 36.43 13.87 -42.44
CA MET A 3 35.43 13.08 -43.18
C MET A 3 35.60 12.95 -44.71
N ARG A 4 35.42 11.73 -45.26
CA ARG A 4 35.05 11.31 -46.65
C ARG A 4 34.48 9.86 -46.55
N LEU A 5 33.58 9.32 -47.39
CA LEU A 5 32.98 9.77 -48.66
C LEU A 5 31.55 9.19 -48.83
N SER A 6 30.71 9.82 -49.65
CA SER A 6 29.31 9.41 -49.92
C SER A 6 29.13 8.54 -51.19
N LEU A 7 27.90 8.00 -51.33
CA LEU A 7 27.34 7.20 -52.44
C LEU A 7 27.46 7.84 -53.85
N VAL A 8 27.23 7.05 -54.92
CA VAL A 8 26.01 7.12 -55.79
C VAL A 8 26.20 6.36 -57.14
N ARG A 9 25.06 5.92 -57.72
CA ARG A 9 24.72 5.51 -59.13
C ARG A 9 24.59 3.99 -59.40
N SER A 10 23.57 3.48 -60.12
CA SER A 10 22.52 4.12 -60.97
C SER A 10 21.19 3.33 -61.01
N LEU A 11 20.07 4.02 -61.30
CA LEU A 11 18.79 3.44 -61.78
C LEU A 11 18.72 3.52 -63.33
N PRO A 12 17.90 2.72 -64.05
CA PRO A 12 16.49 3.06 -64.37
C PRO A 12 15.53 1.81 -64.48
N LEU A 13 14.23 1.84 -64.78
CA LEU A 13 13.07 2.75 -64.65
C LEU A 13 11.84 2.09 -65.37
N ILE A 14 10.73 1.82 -64.66
CA ILE A 14 9.29 1.79 -65.09
C ILE A 14 8.82 0.96 -66.34
N VAL A 15 7.76 0.12 -66.17
CA VAL A 15 6.48 0.12 -66.95
C VAL A 15 5.32 -0.45 -66.08
N LEU A 16 4.09 0.04 -66.30
CA LEU A 16 2.82 -0.27 -65.58
C LEU A 16 2.10 -1.55 -66.07
N GLY A 17 1.20 -2.08 -65.23
CA GLY A 17 0.06 -2.93 -65.61
C GLY A 17 -1.04 -2.88 -64.55
N ALA A 18 -2.31 -2.70 -64.92
CA ALA A 18 -3.41 -2.41 -63.98
C ALA A 18 -4.68 -3.23 -64.25
N ALA A 19 -5.47 -3.41 -63.17
CA ALA A 19 -6.90 -3.76 -63.10
C ALA A 19 -7.38 -5.13 -63.65
N CYS A 20 -8.08 -5.89 -62.80
CA CYS A 20 -9.56 -5.95 -62.80
C CYS A 20 -10.10 -6.87 -61.69
N SER A 21 -11.17 -6.44 -61.01
CA SER A 21 -11.88 -7.22 -59.99
C SER A 21 -12.94 -8.12 -60.62
N MET A 22 -13.19 -9.31 -60.07
CA MET A 22 -14.48 -9.99 -60.15
C MET A 22 -14.77 -10.77 -58.85
N GLU A 23 -15.95 -10.54 -58.29
CA GLU A 23 -16.52 -11.23 -57.14
C GLU A 23 -17.93 -11.70 -57.54
N PRO A 24 -18.39 -12.87 -57.07
CA PRO A 24 -19.82 -13.02 -56.79
C PRO A 24 -20.11 -13.69 -55.44
N ALA A 25 -21.18 -13.22 -54.77
CA ALA A 25 -21.79 -13.84 -53.58
C ALA A 25 -22.27 -15.28 -53.89
N GLY A 26 -22.21 -16.28 -52.99
CA GLY A 26 -22.88 -16.44 -51.68
C GLY A 26 -23.66 -17.79 -51.71
N LEU A 27 -24.21 -18.44 -50.67
CA LEU A 27 -24.37 -18.36 -49.20
C LEU A 27 -24.84 -19.79 -48.74
N PRO A 28 -25.06 -20.15 -47.45
CA PRO A 28 -24.50 -19.71 -46.16
C PRO A 28 -24.05 -20.88 -45.20
N GLY A 29 -23.29 -20.54 -44.15
CA GLY A 29 -23.50 -21.07 -42.78
C GLY A 29 -22.85 -22.38 -42.30
N ALA A 30 -21.83 -22.26 -41.44
CA ALA A 30 -21.70 -22.99 -40.15
C ALA A 30 -20.55 -22.43 -39.30
N SER A 31 -20.73 -22.32 -37.99
CA SER A 31 -19.73 -21.79 -37.03
C SER A 31 -18.60 -22.77 -36.73
N GLY A 32 -17.39 -22.29 -36.42
CA GLY A 32 -16.28 -23.16 -35.99
C GLY A 32 -14.96 -22.44 -35.66
N SER A 33 -14.88 -21.83 -34.47
CA SER A 33 -13.65 -21.57 -33.70
C SER A 33 -12.32 -21.27 -34.42
N ASN A 34 -11.97 -19.98 -34.50
CA ASN A 34 -10.55 -19.57 -34.52
C ASN A 34 -9.94 -19.80 -33.14
N GLU A 35 -9.14 -20.84 -32.97
CA GLU A 35 -8.29 -21.00 -31.78
C GLU A 35 -6.87 -20.50 -32.08
N ASN A 36 -6.74 -19.18 -32.20
CA ASN A 36 -5.44 -18.54 -31.96
C ASN A 36 -5.18 -18.60 -30.45
N VAL A 37 -4.50 -19.67 -30.02
CA VAL A 37 -4.04 -19.80 -28.63
C VAL A 37 -3.07 -18.66 -28.36
N ALA A 38 -3.57 -17.63 -27.67
CA ALA A 38 -2.79 -16.45 -27.31
C ALA A 38 -1.70 -16.85 -26.32
N GLN A 39 -0.48 -17.00 -26.83
CA GLN A 39 0.72 -17.23 -26.04
C GLN A 39 0.97 -16.03 -25.14
N SER A 40 0.45 -16.09 -23.92
CA SER A 40 0.42 -15.01 -22.94
C SER A 40 1.65 -15.10 -22.04
N SER A 41 2.28 -13.96 -21.78
CA SER A 41 3.51 -13.84 -21.01
C SER A 41 3.26 -13.66 -19.51
N SER A 42 4.00 -14.43 -18.71
CA SER A 42 4.14 -14.27 -17.25
C SER A 42 5.49 -14.89 -16.84
N ALA A 43 6.35 -14.32 -16.00
CA ALA A 43 6.24 -13.63 -14.70
C ALA A 43 6.38 -14.55 -13.48
N ILE A 44 7.45 -14.34 -12.67
CA ILE A 44 8.56 -15.32 -12.53
C ILE A 44 9.01 -15.77 -13.94
N ILE A 45 10.28 -15.94 -14.29
CA ILE A 45 10.61 -16.21 -15.72
C ILE A 45 9.81 -17.43 -16.22
N ASN A 46 8.94 -17.23 -17.22
CA ASN A 46 7.94 -18.20 -17.71
C ASN A 46 7.12 -18.93 -16.62
N GLY A 47 6.76 -18.24 -15.54
CA GLY A 47 5.84 -18.67 -14.48
C GLY A 47 4.38 -18.28 -14.76
N SER A 48 3.52 -18.40 -13.75
CA SER A 48 2.08 -18.05 -13.83
C SER A 48 1.67 -17.07 -12.72
N VAL A 49 0.54 -16.37 -12.88
CA VAL A 49 -0.07 -15.57 -11.79
C VAL A 49 -0.38 -16.49 -10.61
N ASP A 50 0.03 -16.11 -9.40
CA ASP A 50 -0.39 -16.81 -8.19
C ASP A 50 -1.56 -16.12 -7.49
N THR A 51 -2.68 -16.82 -7.40
CA THR A 51 -3.85 -16.47 -6.58
C THR A 51 -3.97 -17.30 -5.30
N THR A 52 -3.08 -18.28 -5.08
CA THR A 52 -3.25 -19.36 -4.10
C THR A 52 -2.37 -19.27 -2.86
N HIS A 53 -1.31 -18.46 -2.87
CA HIS A 53 -0.38 -18.32 -1.74
C HIS A 53 -0.43 -16.92 -1.09
N PRO A 54 -1.57 -16.47 -0.52
CA PRO A 54 -1.70 -15.12 0.02
C PRO A 54 -0.86 -14.84 1.27
N ALA A 55 -0.16 -15.84 1.84
CA ALA A 55 0.86 -15.64 2.87
C ALA A 55 2.20 -15.14 2.30
N VAL A 56 2.38 -15.20 0.99
CA VAL A 56 3.57 -14.70 0.30
C VAL A 56 3.37 -13.22 -0.02
N VAL A 57 4.30 -12.40 0.49
CA VAL A 57 4.21 -10.95 0.61
C VAL A 57 5.38 -10.27 -0.10
N ALA A 58 5.14 -9.04 -0.57
CA ALA A 58 6.19 -8.17 -1.09
C ALA A 58 6.84 -7.39 0.06
N LEU A 59 8.17 -7.27 0.03
CA LEU A 59 8.95 -6.43 0.95
C LEU A 59 9.41 -5.21 0.16
N ILE A 60 8.91 -4.03 0.55
CA ILE A 60 9.31 -2.75 -0.03
C ILE A 60 10.48 -2.22 0.79
N LEU A 61 11.67 -2.20 0.20
CA LEU A 61 12.90 -1.74 0.85
C LEU A 61 13.14 -0.26 0.54
N ALA A 62 13.67 0.51 1.48
CA ALA A 62 13.98 1.92 1.26
C ALA A 62 15.23 2.39 2.01
N LYS A 63 16.06 3.21 1.34
CA LYS A 63 17.21 3.91 1.94
C LYS A 63 17.37 5.28 1.30
N GLY A 64 16.76 6.29 1.91
CA GLY A 64 16.68 7.64 1.36
C GLY A 64 15.98 7.64 -0.01
N ASN A 65 16.73 7.94 -1.07
CA ASN A 65 16.20 7.94 -2.44
C ASN A 65 16.26 6.58 -3.15
N GLN A 66 16.89 5.57 -2.56
CA GLN A 66 16.98 4.22 -3.13
C GLN A 66 15.80 3.37 -2.64
N GLY A 67 15.15 2.67 -3.56
CA GLY A 67 14.14 1.65 -3.26
C GLY A 67 14.64 0.25 -3.65
N GLY A 68 13.97 -0.78 -3.14
CA GLY A 68 14.20 -2.17 -3.55
C GLY A 68 12.93 -3.00 -3.36
N LEU A 69 12.87 -4.13 -4.05
CA LEU A 69 11.81 -5.12 -3.91
C LEU A 69 12.43 -6.46 -3.52
N CYS A 70 11.87 -7.07 -2.49
CA CYS A 70 12.06 -8.48 -2.16
C CYS A 70 10.68 -9.15 -1.98
N SER A 71 10.70 -10.45 -1.76
CA SER A 71 9.56 -11.27 -1.37
C SER A 71 9.78 -11.85 0.04
N GLY A 72 8.74 -12.41 0.63
CA GLY A 72 8.78 -13.04 1.96
C GLY A 72 7.54 -13.90 2.20
N THR A 73 7.52 -14.66 3.29
CA THR A 73 6.37 -15.50 3.67
C THR A 73 5.97 -15.26 5.11
N ILE A 74 4.70 -14.98 5.38
CA ILE A 74 4.16 -14.98 6.75
C ILE A 74 4.17 -16.43 7.27
N VAL A 75 5.05 -16.72 8.24
CA VAL A 75 5.30 -18.08 8.78
C VAL A 75 4.72 -18.30 10.17
N LYS A 76 4.35 -17.22 10.87
CA LYS A 76 3.70 -17.24 12.20
C LYS A 76 2.87 -15.98 12.40
N LYS A 77 1.84 -16.05 13.24
CA LYS A 77 1.09 -14.89 13.75
C LYS A 77 0.67 -15.07 15.21
N ASP A 78 0.50 -13.94 15.89
CA ASP A 78 -0.13 -13.78 17.20
C ASP A 78 -1.28 -12.78 17.02
N VAL A 79 -2.51 -13.30 17.04
CA VAL A 79 -3.73 -12.51 16.80
C VAL A 79 -4.09 -11.65 18.01
N GLN A 80 -3.72 -12.05 19.22
CA GLN A 80 -4.03 -11.27 20.43
C GLN A 80 -3.17 -10.02 20.53
N ARG A 81 -1.93 -10.08 20.02
CA ARG A 81 -0.98 -8.97 19.99
C ARG A 81 -0.94 -8.23 18.65
N GLY A 82 -1.59 -8.76 17.62
CA GLY A 82 -1.55 -8.21 16.27
C GLY A 82 -0.15 -8.25 15.64
N ILE A 83 0.66 -9.29 15.94
CA ILE A 83 2.06 -9.40 15.48
C ILE A 83 2.24 -10.63 14.58
N GLY A 84 2.78 -10.41 13.38
CA GLY A 84 3.17 -11.45 12.42
C GLY A 84 4.69 -11.59 12.32
N TRP A 85 5.14 -12.74 11.82
CA TRP A 85 6.54 -12.98 11.48
C TRP A 85 6.64 -13.40 10.02
N VAL A 86 7.50 -12.69 9.27
CA VAL A 86 7.80 -12.95 7.87
C VAL A 86 9.19 -13.54 7.76
N ALA A 87 9.32 -14.75 7.22
CA ALA A 87 10.60 -15.29 6.79
C ALA A 87 10.98 -14.70 5.42
N THR A 88 12.22 -14.25 5.30
CA THR A 88 12.80 -13.66 4.08
C THR A 88 14.32 -13.89 4.05
N ALA A 89 15.04 -13.31 3.09
CA ALA A 89 16.48 -13.43 2.96
C ALA A 89 17.24 -12.40 3.83
N ALA A 90 18.44 -12.73 4.30
CA ALA A 90 19.30 -11.84 5.07
C ALA A 90 19.65 -10.56 4.27
N HIS A 91 19.88 -10.70 2.97
CA HIS A 91 20.15 -9.54 2.10
C HIS A 91 18.90 -8.67 1.80
N CYS A 92 17.70 -9.12 2.15
CA CYS A 92 16.46 -8.34 2.01
C CYS A 92 16.16 -7.44 3.22
N VAL A 93 17.07 -7.37 4.20
CA VAL A 93 16.95 -6.45 5.35
C VAL A 93 18.13 -5.48 5.52
N ASP A 94 19.04 -5.43 4.54
CA ASP A 94 19.93 -4.29 4.31
C ASP A 94 19.94 -3.92 2.81
N PRO A 95 19.24 -2.84 2.39
CA PRO A 95 18.54 -1.87 3.23
C PRO A 95 17.30 -2.43 3.95
N ALA A 96 16.93 -1.80 5.06
CA ALA A 96 15.79 -2.20 5.88
C ALA A 96 14.47 -2.18 5.09
N PRO A 97 13.55 -3.14 5.35
CA PRO A 97 12.20 -3.08 4.80
C PRO A 97 11.44 -1.91 5.43
N ALA A 98 10.88 -1.05 4.58
CA ALA A 98 10.01 0.04 4.99
C ALA A 98 8.57 -0.44 5.21
N LEU A 99 8.12 -1.42 4.40
CA LEU A 99 6.75 -1.92 4.43
C LEU A 99 6.70 -3.37 3.94
N VAL A 100 5.77 -4.16 4.50
CA VAL A 100 5.39 -5.47 3.98
C VAL A 100 3.99 -5.39 3.38
N VAL A 101 3.80 -5.89 2.16
CA VAL A 101 2.53 -5.79 1.42
C VAL A 101 1.97 -7.17 1.09
N GLN A 102 0.74 -7.43 1.52
CA GLN A 102 -0.01 -8.65 1.21
C GLN A 102 -1.10 -8.33 0.18
N ALA A 103 -0.90 -8.83 -1.04
CA ALA A 103 -1.87 -8.77 -2.13
C ALA A 103 -1.55 -9.81 -3.20
N GLN A 104 -2.42 -10.00 -4.19
CA GLN A 104 -2.04 -10.65 -5.46
C GLN A 104 -1.36 -9.66 -6.42
N ASP A 105 -1.54 -8.36 -6.21
CA ASP A 105 -0.84 -7.25 -6.86
C ASP A 105 -0.50 -6.20 -5.79
N PHE A 106 0.78 -5.95 -5.50
CA PHE A 106 1.17 -5.05 -4.40
C PHE A 106 0.84 -3.57 -4.66
N MET A 107 0.48 -3.20 -5.89
CA MET A 107 0.01 -1.87 -6.26
C MET A 107 -1.52 -1.73 -6.23
N SER A 108 -2.25 -2.82 -5.94
CA SER A 108 -3.70 -2.78 -5.78
C SER A 108 -4.12 -1.79 -4.68
N PRO A 109 -5.25 -1.06 -4.84
CA PRO A 109 -5.83 -0.27 -3.76
C PRO A 109 -6.16 -1.13 -2.54
N ASP A 110 -6.62 -2.36 -2.76
CA ASP A 110 -7.02 -3.32 -1.71
C ASP A 110 -5.82 -4.05 -1.05
N ALA A 111 -4.58 -3.70 -1.42
CA ALA A 111 -3.39 -4.33 -0.87
C ALA A 111 -3.23 -4.02 0.63
N LEU A 112 -3.17 -5.07 1.46
CA LEU A 112 -2.96 -4.92 2.89
C LEU A 112 -1.50 -4.55 3.15
N ARG A 113 -1.28 -3.50 3.94
CA ARG A 113 0.03 -2.92 4.22
C ARG A 113 0.34 -3.11 5.70
N TYR A 114 1.45 -3.75 6.01
CA TYR A 114 1.88 -4.02 7.38
C TYR A 114 3.18 -3.26 7.66
N GLU A 115 3.19 -2.45 8.71
CA GLU A 115 4.38 -1.80 9.21
C GLU A 115 5.35 -2.82 9.81
N VAL A 116 6.64 -2.59 9.55
CA VAL A 116 7.73 -3.32 10.18
C VAL A 116 7.90 -2.83 11.63
N ILE A 117 7.93 -3.77 12.56
CA ILE A 117 8.24 -3.55 13.99
C ILE A 117 9.76 -3.59 14.17
N ASP A 118 10.37 -4.71 13.79
CA ASP A 118 11.81 -4.93 13.76
C ASP A 118 12.14 -6.13 12.85
N PHE A 119 13.43 -6.42 12.69
CA PHE A 119 13.92 -7.54 11.91
C PHE A 119 15.25 -8.05 12.45
N LYS A 120 15.61 -9.28 12.05
CA LYS A 120 16.92 -9.88 12.32
C LYS A 120 17.34 -10.72 11.13
N ALA A 121 18.55 -10.48 10.63
CA ALA A 121 19.26 -11.39 9.73
C ALA A 121 20.16 -12.36 10.53
N ASP A 122 20.40 -13.55 9.98
CA ASP A 122 21.47 -14.43 10.45
C ASP A 122 22.84 -13.77 10.17
N ALA A 123 23.68 -13.69 11.20
CA ALA A 123 25.03 -13.14 11.12
C ALA A 123 26.02 -14.03 10.36
N ARG A 124 25.68 -15.29 10.09
CA ARG A 124 26.48 -16.23 9.27
C ARG A 124 26.33 -16.02 7.77
N TYR A 125 25.34 -15.22 7.33
CA TYR A 125 25.10 -15.00 5.92
C TYR A 125 26.35 -14.48 5.19
N SER A 126 26.71 -15.14 4.09
CA SER A 126 27.75 -14.68 3.18
C SER A 126 27.26 -14.69 1.73
N ARG A 127 27.30 -13.52 1.08
CA ARG A 127 27.02 -13.35 -0.35
C ARG A 127 27.87 -14.25 -1.26
N GLN A 128 29.03 -14.73 -0.77
CA GLN A 128 29.91 -15.63 -1.54
C GLN A 128 29.40 -17.07 -1.58
N THR A 129 28.61 -17.51 -0.59
CA THR A 129 28.17 -18.91 -0.46
C THR A 129 26.67 -19.09 -0.62
N GLY A 130 25.87 -18.03 -0.41
CA GLY A 130 24.41 -18.10 -0.35
C GLY A 130 23.86 -18.94 0.81
N ALA A 131 24.73 -19.42 1.70
CA ALA A 131 24.34 -20.18 2.88
C ALA A 131 23.87 -19.24 3.99
N TYR A 132 22.90 -19.72 4.78
CA TYR A 132 22.31 -18.96 5.90
C TYR A 132 21.74 -17.59 5.49
N ASP A 133 21.28 -17.44 4.24
CA ASP A 133 20.62 -16.22 3.76
C ASP A 133 19.19 -16.13 4.32
N PHE A 134 19.08 -15.94 5.62
CA PHE A 134 17.84 -15.92 6.38
C PHE A 134 17.67 -14.62 7.16
N ALA A 135 16.46 -14.09 7.12
CA ALA A 135 15.98 -13.08 8.05
C ALA A 135 14.55 -13.37 8.49
N VAL A 136 14.21 -12.86 9.67
CA VAL A 136 12.85 -12.79 10.18
C VAL A 136 12.50 -11.33 10.40
N VAL A 137 11.37 -10.89 9.83
CA VAL A 137 10.81 -9.54 10.01
C VAL A 137 9.54 -9.65 10.84
N ARG A 138 9.42 -8.88 11.93
CA ARG A 138 8.18 -8.77 12.70
C ARG A 138 7.32 -7.65 12.12
N ILE A 139 6.06 -7.95 11.86
CA ILE A 139 5.07 -7.04 11.25
C ILE A 139 3.90 -6.79 12.20
N ALA A 140 3.33 -5.60 12.16
CA ALA A 140 2.16 -5.22 12.96
C ALA A 140 0.83 -5.43 12.19
N GLY A 141 -0.30 -5.47 12.90
CA GLY A 141 -1.66 -5.45 12.33
C GLY A 141 -2.17 -6.75 11.69
N VAL A 142 -1.59 -7.90 12.02
CA VAL A 142 -2.13 -9.21 11.58
C VAL A 142 -3.35 -9.64 12.39
N ASP A 143 -4.26 -10.39 11.78
CA ASP A 143 -5.53 -10.80 12.38
C ASP A 143 -5.83 -12.32 12.22
N ALA A 144 -7.02 -12.75 12.64
CA ALA A 144 -7.48 -14.12 12.50
C ALA A 144 -7.53 -14.62 11.03
N SER A 145 -7.73 -13.72 10.07
CA SER A 145 -7.77 -14.00 8.63
C SER A 145 -6.40 -13.93 7.93
N THR A 146 -5.37 -13.32 8.53
CA THR A 146 -4.02 -13.27 7.94
C THR A 146 -3.50 -14.70 7.68
N PRO A 147 -3.18 -15.06 6.42
CA PRO A 147 -2.75 -16.41 6.07
C PRO A 147 -1.32 -16.68 6.55
N VAL A 148 -1.00 -17.97 6.77
CA VAL A 148 0.32 -18.43 7.21
C VAL A 148 0.70 -19.68 6.43
N ILE A 149 1.93 -19.75 5.94
CA ILE A 149 2.54 -21.01 5.47
C ILE A 149 3.72 -21.31 6.42
N PRO A 150 3.62 -22.34 7.28
CA PRO A 150 4.66 -22.58 8.29
C PRO A 150 5.95 -23.13 7.67
N LEU A 151 7.07 -22.92 8.37
CA LEU A 151 8.36 -23.53 8.05
C LEU A 151 8.29 -25.06 8.13
N THR A 152 9.11 -25.74 7.32
CA THR A 152 9.30 -27.19 7.43
C THR A 152 10.09 -27.57 8.69
N GLY A 153 9.86 -28.79 9.19
CA GLY A 153 10.72 -29.41 10.19
C GLY A 153 11.89 -30.18 9.55
N ALA A 154 12.79 -30.71 10.39
CA ALA A 154 13.85 -31.61 9.98
C ALA A 154 13.50 -33.07 10.33
N PRO A 155 13.75 -34.05 9.44
CA PRO A 155 14.17 -33.88 8.05
C PRO A 155 13.02 -33.36 7.16
N ASP A 156 13.36 -32.61 6.09
CA ASP A 156 12.39 -32.06 5.13
C ASP A 156 12.01 -33.02 3.98
N GLY A 157 12.67 -34.17 3.88
CA GLY A 157 12.42 -35.17 2.83
C GLY A 157 12.83 -34.76 1.41
N LEU A 158 13.60 -33.68 1.23
CA LEU A 158 14.03 -33.25 -0.11
C LEU A 158 15.06 -34.20 -0.72
N THR A 159 14.92 -34.44 -2.03
CA THR A 159 15.90 -35.14 -2.89
C THR A 159 16.31 -34.25 -4.05
N GLY A 160 17.54 -34.41 -4.55
CA GLY A 160 18.07 -33.69 -5.70
C GLY A 160 18.29 -34.56 -6.94
N GLY A 161 18.81 -33.96 -8.01
CA GLY A 161 19.12 -34.63 -9.27
C GLY A 161 17.92 -34.75 -10.23
N VAL A 162 18.02 -35.65 -11.21
CA VAL A 162 17.04 -35.78 -12.31
C VAL A 162 15.62 -36.08 -11.80
N ASN A 163 15.52 -36.88 -10.73
CA ASN A 163 14.27 -37.23 -10.06
C ASN A 163 14.06 -36.45 -8.74
N GLY A 164 14.69 -35.28 -8.59
CA GLY A 164 14.57 -34.46 -7.39
C GLY A 164 13.14 -34.02 -7.09
N THR A 165 12.88 -33.72 -5.82
CA THR A 165 11.57 -33.32 -5.30
C THR A 165 10.99 -32.16 -6.12
N GLN A 166 9.69 -32.26 -6.46
CA GLN A 166 8.97 -31.15 -7.05
C GLN A 166 8.63 -30.14 -5.95
N VAL A 167 8.95 -28.87 -6.21
CA VAL A 167 8.72 -27.74 -5.31
C VAL A 167 8.15 -26.57 -6.10
N THR A 168 7.44 -25.67 -5.42
CA THR A 168 6.89 -24.44 -6.01
C THR A 168 7.62 -23.23 -5.44
N SER A 169 8.22 -22.43 -6.31
CA SER A 169 8.78 -21.11 -5.98
C SER A 169 7.70 -20.05 -6.17
N VAL A 170 7.60 -19.09 -5.24
CA VAL A 170 6.59 -18.02 -5.28
C VAL A 170 7.25 -16.67 -4.96
N GLY A 171 6.87 -15.61 -5.67
CA GLY A 171 7.44 -14.28 -5.42
C GLY A 171 6.84 -13.17 -6.28
N PHE A 172 7.40 -11.97 -6.14
CA PHE A 172 7.03 -10.75 -6.86
C PHE A 172 8.15 -10.27 -7.81
N GLY A 173 9.14 -11.11 -8.07
CA GLY A 173 10.27 -10.77 -8.94
C GLY A 173 9.85 -10.50 -10.38
N ARG A 174 10.84 -10.03 -11.16
CA ARG A 174 10.63 -9.71 -12.56
C ARG A 174 10.31 -10.93 -13.42
N THR A 175 9.96 -10.64 -14.66
CA THR A 175 9.21 -11.52 -15.56
C THR A 175 9.92 -11.72 -16.88
N LEU A 176 10.76 -10.74 -17.21
CA LEU A 176 11.62 -10.67 -18.38
C LEU A 176 13.04 -11.04 -17.97
N LEU A 177 13.78 -11.67 -18.88
CA LEU A 177 15.21 -11.96 -18.69
C LEU A 177 16.07 -10.70 -18.70
N THR A 178 15.58 -9.62 -19.32
CA THR A 178 16.21 -8.31 -19.36
C THR A 178 15.77 -7.45 -18.17
N GLU A 179 16.59 -6.45 -17.83
CA GLU A 179 16.14 -5.33 -17.00
C GLU A 179 14.89 -4.67 -17.64
N PRO A 180 13.85 -4.31 -16.86
CA PRO A 180 12.75 -3.48 -17.33
C PRO A 180 13.27 -2.15 -17.88
N THR A 181 12.92 -1.81 -19.12
CA THR A 181 13.30 -0.55 -19.77
C THR A 181 12.29 0.58 -19.53
N SER A 182 11.10 0.25 -19.03
CA SER A 182 10.05 1.19 -18.66
C SER A 182 9.38 0.80 -17.32
N PRO A 183 8.66 1.73 -16.65
CA PRO A 183 7.88 1.39 -15.44
C PRO A 183 6.81 0.33 -15.69
N ASP A 184 6.23 0.29 -16.90
CA ASP A 184 5.12 -0.60 -17.25
C ASP A 184 5.57 -2.05 -17.51
N GLU A 185 6.89 -2.28 -17.59
CA GLU A 185 7.53 -3.61 -17.61
C GLU A 185 7.82 -4.18 -16.22
N GLU A 186 7.63 -3.41 -15.14
CA GLU A 186 7.78 -3.92 -13.78
C GLU A 186 6.59 -4.77 -13.34
N ASN A 187 6.88 -5.88 -12.65
CA ASN A 187 5.85 -6.77 -12.17
C ASN A 187 5.44 -6.45 -10.74
N THR A 188 4.16 -6.15 -10.59
CA THR A 188 3.48 -5.88 -9.32
C THR A 188 2.74 -7.11 -8.79
N GLN A 189 2.49 -8.08 -9.68
CA GLN A 189 1.67 -9.26 -9.39
C GLN A 189 2.51 -10.40 -8.78
N ARG A 190 1.93 -11.14 -7.83
CA ARG A 190 2.55 -12.35 -7.30
C ARG A 190 2.50 -13.47 -8.34
N ARG A 191 3.57 -14.27 -8.36
CA ARG A 191 3.83 -15.28 -9.37
C ARG A 191 4.30 -16.59 -8.75
N MET A 192 4.10 -17.68 -9.47
CA MET A 192 4.62 -19.00 -9.09
C MET A 192 5.17 -19.81 -10.26
N VAL A 193 6.11 -20.71 -9.96
CA VAL A 193 6.57 -21.77 -10.86
C VAL A 193 6.88 -23.04 -10.08
N SER A 194 6.48 -24.19 -10.59
CA SER A 194 6.91 -25.49 -10.07
C SER A 194 8.18 -25.98 -10.80
N LYS A 195 9.20 -26.38 -10.03
CA LYS A 195 10.49 -26.88 -10.53
C LYS A 195 10.82 -28.19 -9.81
N ARG A 196 11.83 -28.92 -10.30
CA ARG A 196 12.50 -29.98 -9.53
C ARG A 196 13.77 -29.43 -8.91
N VAL A 197 14.08 -29.89 -7.70
CA VAL A 197 15.37 -29.65 -7.05
C VAL A 197 16.47 -30.33 -7.87
N ALA A 198 17.32 -29.55 -8.54
CA ALA A 198 18.39 -30.07 -9.39
C ALA A 198 19.64 -30.41 -8.56
N GLN A 199 19.98 -29.57 -7.59
CA GLN A 199 21.09 -29.74 -6.66
C GLN A 199 20.58 -29.55 -5.23
N LEU A 200 21.10 -30.32 -4.29
CA LEU A 200 20.73 -30.24 -2.88
C LEU A 200 21.98 -30.41 -2.02
N SER A 201 22.19 -29.49 -1.08
CA SER A 201 23.24 -29.58 -0.07
C SER A 201 22.64 -29.50 1.33
N LEU A 202 23.48 -29.47 2.37
CA LEU A 202 23.02 -29.23 3.74
C LEU A 202 22.40 -27.83 3.89
N THR A 203 22.91 -26.83 3.17
CA THR A 203 22.56 -25.40 3.35
C THR A 203 21.80 -24.78 2.18
N THR A 204 21.76 -25.42 1.01
CA THR A 204 21.21 -24.84 -0.22
C THR A 204 20.36 -25.83 -1.03
N ILE A 205 19.39 -25.27 -1.76
CA ILE A 205 18.57 -25.93 -2.77
C ILE A 205 18.82 -25.21 -4.09
N GLY A 206 19.20 -25.94 -5.15
CA GLY A 206 19.58 -25.39 -6.45
C GLY A 206 18.66 -25.83 -7.59
N TYR A 207 18.41 -24.93 -8.54
CA TYR A 207 17.48 -25.11 -9.67
C TYR A 207 18.12 -24.74 -11.01
N ASN A 208 17.71 -25.44 -12.07
CA ASN A 208 17.95 -25.02 -13.45
C ASN A 208 16.88 -23.99 -13.87
N MET A 209 17.30 -22.81 -14.32
CA MET A 209 16.41 -21.71 -14.69
C MET A 209 16.24 -21.48 -16.20
N GLN A 210 16.87 -22.30 -17.05
CA GLN A 210 16.95 -22.10 -18.51
C GLN A 210 15.58 -21.92 -19.18
N SER A 211 14.56 -22.63 -18.71
CA SER A 211 13.18 -22.52 -19.20
C SER A 211 12.29 -21.64 -18.34
N SER A 212 12.55 -21.54 -17.04
CA SER A 212 11.74 -20.80 -16.07
C SER A 212 12.40 -20.73 -14.70
N GLY A 213 12.19 -19.68 -13.91
CA GLY A 213 12.82 -19.58 -12.59
C GLY A 213 12.70 -18.22 -11.90
N ILE A 214 13.19 -18.20 -10.66
CA ILE A 214 13.28 -17.00 -9.83
C ILE A 214 14.21 -15.96 -10.47
N CYS A 215 13.98 -14.69 -10.17
CA CYS A 215 14.75 -13.57 -10.71
C CYS A 215 14.81 -12.41 -9.69
N GLN A 216 15.39 -11.25 -10.05
CA GLN A 216 15.49 -10.13 -9.11
C GLN A 216 14.09 -9.70 -8.62
N GLY A 217 13.95 -9.57 -7.29
CA GLY A 217 12.69 -9.30 -6.59
C GLY A 217 12.01 -10.54 -5.98
N ASP A 218 12.34 -11.76 -6.45
CA ASP A 218 11.89 -13.00 -5.82
C ASP A 218 12.70 -13.34 -4.55
N SER A 219 13.87 -12.72 -4.35
CA SER A 219 14.70 -12.84 -3.16
C SER A 219 13.88 -12.78 -1.87
N GLY A 220 14.07 -13.75 -0.98
CA GLY A 220 13.30 -13.91 0.26
C GLY A 220 11.96 -14.65 0.12
N GLY A 221 11.46 -14.84 -1.10
CA GLY A 221 10.27 -15.67 -1.37
C GLY A 221 10.49 -17.15 -1.04
N PRO A 222 9.42 -17.93 -0.82
CA PRO A 222 9.55 -19.31 -0.39
C PRO A 222 9.75 -20.29 -1.53
N VAL A 223 10.50 -21.35 -1.21
CA VAL A 223 10.39 -22.65 -1.84
C VAL A 223 9.39 -23.47 -1.03
N LEU A 224 8.34 -23.95 -1.68
CA LEU A 224 7.23 -24.68 -1.07
C LEU A 224 7.22 -26.17 -1.47
N VAL A 225 6.85 -27.03 -0.51
CA VAL A 225 6.53 -28.44 -0.76
C VAL A 225 5.17 -28.78 -0.13
N GLY A 226 4.42 -29.68 -0.76
CA GLY A 226 3.07 -30.09 -0.33
C GLY A 226 2.01 -29.76 -1.38
N ALA A 227 0.74 -29.88 -1.00
CA ALA A 227 -0.39 -29.43 -1.81
C ALA A 227 -0.88 -28.04 -1.32
N VAL A 228 -1.45 -27.26 -2.23
CA VAL A 228 -1.97 -25.90 -1.97
C VAL A 228 -2.81 -25.83 -0.69
N GLY A 229 -2.41 -24.94 0.22
CA GLY A 229 -3.06 -24.73 1.52
C GLY A 229 -2.60 -25.69 2.63
N SER A 230 -1.72 -26.64 2.31
CA SER A 230 -1.06 -27.55 3.25
C SER A 230 0.47 -27.45 3.24
N GLU A 231 1.04 -26.56 2.43
CA GLU A 231 2.49 -26.50 2.18
C GLU A 231 3.35 -26.19 3.41
N ARG A 232 4.64 -26.46 3.25
CA ARG A 232 5.71 -26.01 4.14
C ARG A 232 6.77 -25.24 3.35
N VAL A 233 7.30 -24.19 3.96
CA VAL A 233 8.49 -23.49 3.44
C VAL A 233 9.72 -24.35 3.71
N VAL A 234 10.34 -24.87 2.66
CA VAL A 234 11.57 -25.69 2.73
C VAL A 234 12.84 -24.91 2.40
N GLY A 235 12.70 -23.75 1.75
CA GLY A 235 13.81 -22.88 1.39
C GLY A 235 13.39 -21.44 1.19
N ILE A 236 14.37 -20.54 1.19
CA ILE A 236 14.21 -19.10 0.99
C ILE A 236 15.06 -18.67 -0.21
N HIS A 237 14.46 -18.00 -1.19
CA HIS A 237 15.14 -17.55 -2.41
C HIS A 237 16.29 -16.60 -2.08
N SER A 238 17.50 -16.87 -2.60
CA SER A 238 18.72 -16.16 -2.19
C SER A 238 19.45 -15.53 -3.37
N TYR A 239 19.71 -16.28 -4.44
CA TYR A 239 20.54 -15.79 -5.55
C TYR A 239 20.18 -16.39 -6.90
N VAL A 240 20.63 -15.69 -7.94
CA VAL A 240 20.72 -16.16 -9.33
C VAL A 240 22.17 -16.05 -9.78
N GLN A 241 22.65 -17.05 -10.52
CA GLN A 241 23.99 -17.08 -11.11
C GLN A 241 23.86 -17.25 -12.62
N ASP A 242 24.71 -16.54 -13.36
CA ASP A 242 24.71 -16.45 -14.84
C ASP A 242 23.41 -15.88 -15.43
N GLY A 243 22.74 -15.00 -14.67
CA GLY A 243 21.47 -14.36 -15.06
C GLY A 243 20.24 -15.20 -14.76
N CYS A 244 19.05 -14.67 -15.07
CA CYS A 244 17.77 -15.34 -14.74
C CYS A 244 17.40 -16.53 -15.65
N ASN A 245 18.30 -16.93 -16.55
CA ASN A 245 18.25 -18.16 -17.34
C ASN A 245 19.38 -19.16 -16.99
N GLY A 246 20.23 -18.84 -16.01
CA GLY A 246 21.32 -19.70 -15.55
C GLY A 246 20.88 -20.67 -14.46
N THR A 247 21.45 -20.53 -13.26
CA THR A 247 21.12 -21.33 -12.08
C THR A 247 20.60 -20.48 -10.93
N GLY A 248 19.63 -21.01 -10.19
CA GLY A 248 18.99 -20.33 -9.06
C GLY A 248 19.27 -21.06 -7.76
N GLY A 249 19.48 -20.31 -6.67
CA GLY A 249 19.77 -20.82 -5.35
C GLY A 249 18.79 -20.33 -4.30
N SER A 250 18.45 -21.22 -3.37
CA SER A 250 17.69 -20.91 -2.15
C SER A 250 18.39 -21.48 -0.93
N ALA A 251 18.45 -20.73 0.17
CA ALA A 251 18.94 -21.23 1.44
C ALA A 251 17.93 -22.23 2.03
N ARG A 252 18.40 -23.40 2.49
CA ARG A 252 17.56 -24.53 2.92
C ARG A 252 17.15 -24.37 4.39
N VAL A 253 15.86 -24.26 4.68
CA VAL A 253 15.33 -23.92 6.03
C VAL A 253 15.83 -24.87 7.12
N THR A 254 15.92 -26.18 6.84
CA THR A 254 16.39 -27.17 7.82
C THR A 254 17.88 -27.07 8.17
N SER A 255 18.66 -26.25 7.46
CA SER A 255 20.07 -26.00 7.82
C SER A 255 20.23 -25.24 9.13
N ASP A 256 19.16 -24.57 9.59
CA ASP A 256 19.23 -23.64 10.70
C ASP A 256 17.88 -23.36 11.38
N LEU A 257 17.18 -24.42 11.79
CA LEU A 257 15.94 -24.28 12.55
C LEU A 257 16.13 -23.50 13.87
N SER A 258 17.34 -23.52 14.44
CA SER A 258 17.71 -22.78 15.65
C SER A 258 17.55 -21.25 15.53
N PHE A 259 17.90 -20.66 14.38
CA PHE A 259 17.71 -19.24 14.13
C PHE A 259 16.23 -18.88 14.07
N PHE A 260 15.45 -19.66 13.32
CA PHE A 260 14.02 -19.45 13.21
C PHE A 260 13.33 -19.65 14.56
N GLU A 261 13.64 -20.71 15.30
CA GLU A 261 13.09 -20.91 16.65
C GLU A 261 13.40 -19.71 17.56
N THR A 262 14.65 -19.22 17.56
CA THR A 262 15.07 -18.06 18.35
C THR A 262 14.25 -16.81 18.00
N GLU A 263 14.16 -16.42 16.73
CA GLU A 263 13.46 -15.17 16.34
C GLU A 263 11.93 -15.30 16.33
N LEU A 264 11.38 -16.51 16.14
CA LEU A 264 9.94 -16.77 16.24
C LEU A 264 9.45 -16.86 17.70
N THR A 265 10.31 -17.23 18.67
CA THR A 265 9.97 -17.26 20.11
C THR A 265 10.42 -16.02 20.89
N LYS A 266 11.29 -15.19 20.29
CA LYS A 266 11.77 -13.91 20.82
C LYS A 266 10.65 -13.07 21.43
N ALA A 267 10.90 -12.61 22.66
CA ALA A 267 9.98 -11.77 23.42
C ALA A 267 9.42 -10.61 22.57
N LEU A 268 8.10 -10.44 22.65
CA LEU A 268 7.40 -9.37 21.95
C LEU A 268 7.82 -8.00 22.52
N PRO A 269 7.83 -6.93 21.70
CA PRO A 269 7.96 -5.58 22.21
C PRO A 269 6.88 -5.30 23.27
N GLY A 270 7.24 -4.54 24.31
CA GLY A 270 6.28 -4.13 25.34
C GLY A 270 5.20 -3.20 24.77
N ASP A 271 4.04 -3.17 25.42
CA ASP A 271 2.91 -2.34 25.01
C ASP A 271 3.26 -0.84 25.13
N SER A 272 3.43 -0.17 24.01
CA SER A 272 3.76 1.26 23.91
C SER A 272 2.82 2.00 22.96
N CYS A 273 2.84 3.34 23.00
CA CYS A 273 2.19 4.15 21.96
C CYS A 273 2.73 3.81 20.57
N SER A 274 4.06 3.67 20.40
CA SER A 274 4.69 3.37 19.11
C SER A 274 4.30 2.00 18.54
N LEU A 275 4.13 0.98 19.38
CA LEU A 275 3.62 -0.33 18.95
C LEU A 275 2.15 -0.25 18.58
N CYS A 276 1.35 0.49 19.36
CA CYS A 276 -0.06 0.69 19.08
C CYS A 276 -0.28 1.45 17.75
N GLU A 277 0.47 2.53 17.50
CA GLU A 277 0.47 3.28 16.24
C GLU A 277 0.76 2.35 15.05
N LYS A 278 1.78 1.49 15.15
CA LYS A 278 2.10 0.50 14.11
C LYS A 278 0.97 -0.48 13.87
N ILE A 279 0.35 -1.02 14.92
CA ILE A 279 -0.78 -1.96 14.80
C ILE A 279 -1.99 -1.26 14.18
N ALA A 280 -2.34 -0.05 14.64
CA ALA A 280 -3.49 0.71 14.19
C ALA A 280 -3.40 1.12 12.70
N ASN A 281 -2.21 1.46 12.22
CA ASN A 281 -1.94 1.81 10.82
C ASN A 281 -1.68 0.61 9.90
N SER A 282 -1.75 -0.64 10.40
CA SER A 282 -1.41 -1.84 9.62
C SER A 282 -2.58 -2.78 9.34
N GLY A 283 -2.46 -3.55 8.26
CA GLY A 283 -3.35 -4.66 7.92
C GLY A 283 -4.78 -4.20 7.70
N LYS A 284 -5.72 -4.75 8.49
CA LYS A 284 -7.14 -4.39 8.50
C LYS A 284 -7.55 -3.55 9.71
N SER A 285 -6.59 -3.04 10.47
CA SER A 285 -6.85 -2.18 11.62
C SER A 285 -7.59 -0.90 11.22
N GLU A 286 -8.30 -0.30 12.17
CA GLU A 286 -9.22 0.82 11.94
C GLU A 286 -8.56 2.01 11.22
N CYS A 287 -7.37 2.46 11.64
CA CYS A 287 -6.69 3.59 11.02
C CYS A 287 -6.12 3.24 9.64
N ALA A 288 -5.69 2.00 9.43
CA ALA A 288 -5.32 1.47 8.11
C ALA A 288 -6.52 1.49 7.14
N ALA A 289 -7.69 1.06 7.62
CA ALA A 289 -8.93 1.05 6.85
C ALA A 289 -9.37 2.49 6.48
N MET A 290 -9.39 3.42 7.45
CA MET A 290 -9.70 4.84 7.18
C MET A 290 -8.73 5.46 6.14
N SER A 291 -7.44 5.14 6.26
CA SER A 291 -6.40 5.57 5.32
C SER A 291 -6.63 5.03 3.90
N ALA A 292 -6.99 3.75 3.78
CA ALA A 292 -7.34 3.11 2.51
C ALA A 292 -8.63 3.68 1.90
N SER A 293 -9.68 3.91 2.71
CA SER A 293 -10.93 4.52 2.26
C SER A 293 -10.73 5.95 1.73
N CYS A 294 -9.86 6.75 2.37
CA CYS A 294 -9.47 8.06 1.84
C CYS A 294 -8.74 7.89 0.49
N LEU A 295 -7.72 7.02 0.36
CA LEU A 295 -7.06 6.80 -0.95
C LEU A 295 -8.03 6.31 -2.06
N ALA A 296 -9.06 5.55 -1.70
CA ALA A 296 -10.10 5.11 -2.61
C ALA A 296 -11.05 6.25 -3.03
N ASP A 297 -11.32 7.23 -2.16
CA ASP A 297 -12.13 8.41 -2.48
C ASP A 297 -11.46 9.33 -3.53
N LYS A 298 -12.28 9.98 -4.36
CA LYS A 298 -11.81 10.84 -5.46
C LYS A 298 -11.21 12.16 -4.95
N ALA A 299 -11.79 12.79 -3.93
CA ALA A 299 -11.31 14.06 -3.41
C ALA A 299 -9.98 13.86 -2.65
N CYS A 300 -9.94 12.88 -1.75
CA CYS A 300 -8.72 12.48 -1.05
C CYS A 300 -7.59 12.10 -2.04
N ARG A 301 -7.87 11.30 -3.07
CA ARG A 301 -6.86 10.94 -4.08
C ARG A 301 -6.33 12.17 -4.83
N GLY A 302 -7.20 13.08 -5.24
CA GLY A 302 -6.82 14.35 -5.85
C GLY A 302 -5.95 15.21 -4.93
N TYR A 303 -6.23 15.25 -3.63
CA TYR A 303 -5.39 15.89 -2.62
C TYR A 303 -3.98 15.29 -2.56
N TYR A 304 -3.84 13.96 -2.56
CA TYR A 304 -2.52 13.30 -2.60
C TYR A 304 -1.78 13.55 -3.92
N GLU A 305 -2.47 13.54 -5.06
CA GLU A 305 -1.89 13.88 -6.36
C GLU A 305 -1.39 15.33 -6.38
N CYS A 306 -2.15 16.26 -5.79
CA CYS A 306 -1.76 17.66 -5.59
C CYS A 306 -0.50 17.80 -4.72
N LEU A 307 -0.42 17.10 -3.58
CA LEU A 307 0.80 17.06 -2.76
C LEU A 307 1.99 16.48 -3.53
N SER A 308 1.78 15.40 -4.29
CA SER A 308 2.83 14.79 -5.13
C SER A 308 3.34 15.75 -6.22
N ALA A 309 2.53 16.75 -6.59
CA ALA A 309 2.92 17.83 -7.49
C ALA A 309 3.78 18.93 -6.85
N GLY A 310 4.07 18.84 -5.55
CA GLY A 310 4.87 19.82 -4.81
C GLY A 310 4.08 21.04 -4.34
N LYS A 311 2.73 21.02 -4.46
CA LYS A 311 1.86 22.05 -3.91
C LYS A 311 1.76 21.93 -2.38
N LYS A 312 1.44 23.03 -1.70
CA LYS A 312 1.25 23.04 -0.24
C LYS A 312 -0.09 22.41 0.13
N ALA A 313 -0.16 21.72 1.27
CA ALA A 313 -1.39 21.11 1.78
C ALA A 313 -2.59 22.08 1.84
N ALA A 314 -2.35 23.33 2.28
CA ALA A 314 -3.40 24.36 2.35
C ALA A 314 -3.95 24.78 0.98
N ASP A 315 -3.19 24.63 -0.10
CA ASP A 315 -3.66 24.90 -1.47
C ASP A 315 -4.35 23.65 -2.04
N CYS A 316 -3.84 22.45 -1.71
CA CYS A 316 -4.50 21.19 -2.07
C CYS A 316 -5.88 21.01 -1.42
N PHE A 317 -6.09 21.47 -0.17
CA PHE A 317 -7.43 21.48 0.42
C PHE A 317 -8.38 22.54 -0.17
N LYS A 318 -7.87 23.57 -0.87
CA LYS A 318 -8.75 24.47 -1.65
C LYS A 318 -9.20 23.80 -2.96
N GLU A 319 -8.32 23.03 -3.59
CA GLU A 319 -8.63 22.27 -4.80
C GLU A 319 -9.50 21.03 -4.52
N TYR A 320 -9.37 20.45 -3.31
CA TYR A 320 -10.07 19.24 -2.88
C TYR A 320 -10.64 19.39 -1.45
N PRO A 321 -11.63 20.27 -1.20
CA PRO A 321 -12.12 20.58 0.15
C PRO A 321 -12.74 19.38 0.86
N LEU A 322 -13.46 18.52 0.13
CA LEU A 322 -14.06 17.29 0.68
C LEU A 322 -13.01 16.26 1.16
N ALA A 323 -11.72 16.44 0.85
CA ALA A 323 -10.64 15.60 1.36
C ALA A 323 -10.25 15.93 2.81
N GLU A 324 -10.52 17.15 3.29
CA GLU A 324 -9.90 17.66 4.53
C GLU A 324 -10.34 16.85 5.76
N GLY A 325 -11.65 16.64 5.94
CA GLY A 325 -12.17 15.82 7.04
C GLY A 325 -11.67 14.38 7.03
N PRO A 326 -11.90 13.59 5.96
CA PRO A 326 -11.42 12.21 5.85
C PRO A 326 -9.90 12.07 6.04
N PHE A 327 -9.11 13.00 5.50
CA PHE A 327 -7.65 13.03 5.69
C PHE A 327 -7.29 13.27 7.16
N GLN A 328 -7.87 14.28 7.80
CA GLN A 328 -7.61 14.59 9.21
C GLN A 328 -8.07 13.46 10.13
N ALA A 329 -9.20 12.83 9.83
CA ALA A 329 -9.71 11.70 10.59
C ALA A 329 -8.78 10.47 10.50
N ALA A 330 -8.26 10.15 9.31
CA ALA A 330 -7.25 9.10 9.15
C ALA A 330 -5.92 9.46 9.86
N ALA A 331 -5.43 10.70 9.70
CA ALA A 331 -4.17 11.16 10.28
C ALA A 331 -4.19 11.21 11.82
N ASN A 332 -5.34 11.51 12.43
CA ASN A 332 -5.53 11.58 13.89
C ASN A 332 -6.12 10.31 14.52
N CYS A 333 -6.49 9.28 13.73
CA CYS A 333 -7.18 8.08 14.21
C CYS A 333 -6.45 7.35 15.36
N VAL A 334 -5.11 7.34 15.35
CA VAL A 334 -4.29 6.81 16.45
C VAL A 334 -4.60 7.52 17.77
N CYS A 335 -4.79 8.84 17.71
CA CYS A 335 -5.01 9.70 18.88
C CYS A 335 -6.47 9.76 19.33
N THR A 336 -7.44 9.63 18.41
CA THR A 336 -8.87 9.81 18.68
C THR A 336 -9.66 8.50 18.79
N ARG A 337 -9.15 7.39 18.24
CA ARG A 337 -9.85 6.09 18.20
C ARG A 337 -9.00 4.95 18.75
N ALA A 338 -7.97 4.53 18.01
CA ALA A 338 -7.33 3.23 18.23
C ALA A 338 -6.35 3.17 19.42
N CYS A 339 -5.67 4.28 19.75
CA CYS A 339 -4.58 4.30 20.73
C CYS A 339 -4.66 5.46 21.73
N ALA A 340 -5.82 6.11 21.86
CA ALA A 340 -6.01 7.36 22.63
C ALA A 340 -5.35 7.31 24.02
N ASP A 341 -5.69 6.32 24.86
CA ASP A 341 -5.14 6.18 26.22
C ASP A 341 -3.61 5.97 26.24
N LYS A 342 -3.09 5.17 25.31
CA LYS A 342 -1.65 4.85 25.23
C LYS A 342 -0.83 6.01 24.68
N CYS A 343 -1.44 6.85 23.84
CA CYS A 343 -0.78 7.92 23.11
C CYS A 343 -1.13 9.33 23.60
N ALA A 344 -2.00 9.51 24.60
CA ALA A 344 -2.44 10.83 25.10
C ALA A 344 -1.28 11.79 25.46
N GLY A 345 -0.14 11.26 25.92
CA GLY A 345 1.06 12.05 26.23
C GLY A 345 2.01 12.30 25.05
N SER A 346 1.70 11.84 23.84
CA SER A 346 2.55 12.05 22.65
C SER A 346 2.31 13.43 22.05
N GLY A 347 3.38 14.07 21.56
CA GLY A 347 3.30 15.43 21.01
C GLY A 347 2.34 15.57 19.82
N SER A 348 2.17 14.51 19.01
CA SER A 348 1.20 14.45 17.92
C SER A 348 -0.25 14.41 18.43
N CYS A 349 -0.52 13.61 19.48
CA CYS A 349 -1.87 13.48 20.02
C CYS A 349 -2.29 14.65 20.92
N LEU A 350 -1.36 15.38 21.54
CA LEU A 350 -1.66 16.61 22.27
C LEU A 350 -2.29 17.71 21.38
N THR A 351 -2.02 17.68 20.07
CA THR A 351 -2.60 18.62 19.09
C THR A 351 -3.83 18.09 18.36
N ALA A 352 -4.18 16.81 18.54
CA ALA A 352 -5.32 16.20 17.87
C ALA A 352 -6.63 16.68 18.53
N PRO A 353 -7.64 17.13 17.76
CA PRO A 353 -8.95 17.47 18.32
C PRO A 353 -9.62 16.22 18.87
N LYS A 354 -10.02 16.25 20.15
CA LYS A 354 -10.57 15.09 20.88
C LYS A 354 -11.67 14.34 20.13
N CYS A 355 -12.55 15.08 19.46
CA CYS A 355 -13.69 14.55 18.70
C CYS A 355 -13.56 14.84 17.20
N GLY A 356 -12.34 14.73 16.66
CA GLY A 356 -12.04 14.83 15.22
C GLY A 356 -12.06 16.24 14.61
N TYR A 357 -12.80 17.20 15.19
CA TYR A 357 -12.91 18.58 14.68
C TYR A 357 -12.49 19.61 15.73
N LYS A 358 -11.73 20.64 15.31
CA LYS A 358 -11.25 21.70 16.21
C LYS A 358 -12.35 22.75 16.43
N MET A 359 -12.90 22.79 17.64
CA MET A 359 -13.81 23.84 18.08
C MET A 359 -13.09 24.92 18.89
N GLU A 360 -13.65 26.12 18.91
CA GLU A 360 -13.20 27.19 19.80
C GLU A 360 -13.32 26.81 21.29
N SER A 361 -12.45 27.36 22.12
CA SER A 361 -12.43 27.05 23.56
C SER A 361 -13.63 27.67 24.28
N GLY A 362 -14.50 26.84 24.86
CA GLY A 362 -15.63 27.31 25.65
C GLY A 362 -16.51 26.20 26.25
N SER A 363 -17.64 26.61 26.80
CA SER A 363 -18.71 25.72 27.28
C SER A 363 -19.20 24.77 26.18
N CYS A 364 -19.44 25.29 24.97
CA CYS A 364 -19.90 24.48 23.83
C CYS A 364 -18.98 23.28 23.57
N ARG A 365 -17.69 23.53 23.29
CA ARG A 365 -16.69 22.47 23.08
C ARG A 365 -16.69 21.47 24.24
N THR A 366 -16.72 21.94 25.48
CA THR A 366 -16.71 21.09 26.68
C THR A 366 -17.94 20.18 26.76
N CYS A 367 -19.11 20.68 26.33
CA CYS A 367 -20.33 19.89 26.26
C CYS A 367 -20.31 18.87 25.11
N VAL A 368 -19.95 19.29 23.89
CA VAL A 368 -19.90 18.38 22.72
C VAL A 368 -18.85 17.27 22.95
N GLU A 369 -17.69 17.61 23.51
CA GLU A 369 -16.64 16.65 23.91
C GLU A 369 -17.07 15.65 25.00
N LYS A 370 -18.18 15.89 25.69
CA LYS A 370 -18.73 15.05 26.75
C LYS A 370 -19.96 14.25 26.28
N SER A 371 -20.81 14.86 25.47
CA SER A 371 -22.17 14.39 25.19
C SER A 371 -22.44 14.02 23.73
N CYS A 372 -21.60 14.49 22.78
CA CYS A 372 -21.82 14.35 21.32
C CYS A 372 -20.51 14.07 20.55
N CYS A 373 -19.52 13.46 21.22
CA CYS A 373 -18.18 13.30 20.68
C CYS A 373 -18.13 12.26 19.55
N GLU A 374 -19.02 11.26 19.58
CA GLU A 374 -19.15 10.23 18.53
C GLU A 374 -19.70 10.87 17.25
N GLU A 375 -20.82 11.58 17.32
CA GLU A 375 -21.42 12.28 16.18
C GLU A 375 -20.50 13.37 15.62
N GLN A 376 -19.73 14.06 16.47
CA GLN A 376 -18.74 15.03 16.02
C GLN A 376 -17.58 14.34 15.29
N THR A 377 -17.12 13.17 15.76
CA THR A 377 -16.06 12.40 15.12
C THR A 377 -16.51 11.83 13.78
N ASP A 378 -17.74 11.31 13.69
CA ASP A 378 -18.37 10.83 12.44
C ASP A 378 -18.55 11.97 11.42
N CYS A 379 -18.99 13.15 11.88
CA CYS A 379 -19.06 14.34 11.03
C CYS A 379 -17.67 14.77 10.56
N ALA A 380 -16.67 14.83 11.46
CA ALA A 380 -15.31 15.22 11.12
C ALA A 380 -14.67 14.28 10.09
N ALA A 381 -15.00 12.98 10.12
CA ALA A 381 -14.55 12.00 9.15
C ALA A 381 -15.30 12.05 7.81
N ASN A 382 -16.42 12.76 7.71
CA ASN A 382 -17.22 12.91 6.50
C ASN A 382 -16.86 14.21 5.76
N GLY A 383 -16.37 14.10 4.51
CA GLY A 383 -15.88 15.23 3.73
C GLY A 383 -16.85 16.41 3.61
N GLN A 384 -18.12 16.13 3.33
CA GLN A 384 -19.15 17.17 3.25
C GLN A 384 -19.43 17.77 4.63
N CYS A 385 -19.65 16.94 5.66
CA CYS A 385 -19.97 17.42 7.00
C CYS A 385 -18.85 18.27 7.61
N TYR A 386 -17.59 17.94 7.34
CA TYR A 386 -16.43 18.73 7.73
C TYR A 386 -16.43 20.12 7.07
N VAL A 387 -16.78 20.21 5.77
CA VAL A 387 -16.93 21.49 5.06
C VAL A 387 -18.06 22.30 5.69
N CYS A 388 -19.23 21.69 5.93
CA CYS A 388 -20.39 22.31 6.58
C CYS A 388 -20.06 22.92 7.95
N LEU A 389 -19.30 22.21 8.80
CA LEU A 389 -18.84 22.76 10.09
C LEU A 389 -17.87 23.93 9.96
N LYS A 390 -17.15 24.02 8.84
CA LYS A 390 -16.10 25.02 8.56
C LYS A 390 -16.65 26.27 7.89
N ASP A 391 -17.69 26.14 7.08
CA ASP A 391 -18.35 27.24 6.36
C ASP A 391 -19.68 27.71 6.97
N ASN A 392 -20.13 27.06 8.05
CA ASN A 392 -21.41 27.32 8.73
C ASN A 392 -22.63 26.97 7.85
N ASP A 393 -22.63 25.75 7.31
CA ASP A 393 -23.65 25.18 6.43
C ASP A 393 -23.93 26.02 5.17
N ALA A 394 -22.90 26.68 4.62
CA ALA A 394 -23.03 27.56 3.46
C ALA A 394 -23.26 26.79 2.13
N ASP A 395 -22.85 25.52 2.08
CA ASP A 395 -23.14 24.60 0.97
C ASP A 395 -24.55 23.98 1.14
N PRO A 396 -25.48 24.13 0.16
CA PRO A 396 -26.80 23.49 0.21
C PRO A 396 -26.77 21.96 0.44
N ALA A 397 -25.68 21.27 0.09
CA ALA A 397 -25.54 19.84 0.36
C ALA A 397 -25.51 19.51 1.87
N CYS A 398 -25.20 20.47 2.74
CA CYS A 398 -25.25 20.32 4.20
C CYS A 398 -26.63 19.93 4.70
N ALA A 399 -27.69 20.49 4.11
CA ALA A 399 -29.09 20.19 4.43
C ALA A 399 -29.55 18.77 4.08
N THR A 400 -28.72 17.95 3.43
CA THR A 400 -29.01 16.52 3.18
C THR A 400 -28.01 15.57 3.83
N ASN A 401 -26.96 16.09 4.46
CA ASN A 401 -25.89 15.26 5.00
C ASN A 401 -26.30 14.57 6.32
N THR A 402 -26.34 13.23 6.31
CA THR A 402 -26.76 12.44 7.47
C THR A 402 -25.88 12.60 8.70
N ALA A 403 -24.55 12.71 8.55
CA ALA A 403 -23.64 12.92 9.67
C ALA A 403 -23.85 14.31 10.29
N ARG A 404 -24.12 15.32 9.45
CA ARG A 404 -24.40 16.69 9.87
C ARG A 404 -25.67 16.77 10.70
N LYS A 405 -26.75 16.16 10.21
CA LYS A 405 -28.04 16.10 10.94
C LYS A 405 -27.93 15.37 12.27
N LYS A 406 -27.14 14.29 12.37
CA LYS A 406 -26.88 13.59 13.64
C LYS A 406 -26.18 14.50 14.67
N LEU A 407 -25.09 15.15 14.28
CA LEU A 407 -24.35 16.07 15.15
C LEU A 407 -25.23 17.25 15.61
N ALA A 408 -25.96 17.87 14.68
CA ALA A 408 -26.89 18.95 14.95
C ALA A 408 -27.97 18.55 15.97
N ALA A 409 -28.59 17.37 15.77
CA ALA A 409 -29.60 16.82 16.67
C ALA A 409 -29.03 16.53 18.07
N CYS A 410 -27.82 15.96 18.15
CA CYS A 410 -27.17 15.72 19.44
C CYS A 410 -26.86 17.05 20.16
N ALA A 411 -26.25 18.01 19.48
CA ALA A 411 -25.89 19.31 20.06
C ALA A 411 -27.12 20.10 20.52
N THR A 412 -28.21 20.07 19.73
CA THR A 412 -29.49 20.70 20.07
C THR A 412 -30.20 20.02 21.25
N THR A 413 -30.00 18.71 21.44
CA THR A 413 -30.58 17.95 22.54
C THR A 413 -29.79 18.10 23.84
N ASN A 414 -28.46 17.99 23.78
CA ASN A 414 -27.59 17.81 24.95
C ASN A 414 -26.76 19.05 25.31
N CYS A 415 -26.59 20.00 24.39
CA CYS A 415 -25.70 21.16 24.52
C CYS A 415 -26.39 22.47 24.08
N LYS A 416 -27.71 22.54 24.23
CA LYS A 416 -28.53 23.62 23.66
C LYS A 416 -28.09 25.00 24.13
N THR A 417 -27.86 25.15 25.43
CA THR A 417 -27.51 26.42 26.06
C THR A 417 -26.03 26.75 25.87
N GLU A 418 -25.17 25.73 25.93
CA GLU A 418 -23.72 25.89 25.83
C GLU A 418 -23.26 26.28 24.42
N CYS A 419 -23.99 25.86 23.39
CA CYS A 419 -23.67 26.03 21.97
C CYS A 419 -24.63 26.98 21.22
N ALA A 420 -25.38 27.84 21.90
CA ALA A 420 -26.41 28.69 21.28
C ALA A 420 -25.91 29.59 20.14
N ASP A 421 -24.67 30.08 20.22
CA ASP A 421 -24.02 30.89 19.17
C ASP A 421 -23.06 30.05 18.27
N SER A 422 -23.16 28.72 18.30
CA SER A 422 -22.21 27.82 17.64
C SER A 422 -22.82 27.09 16.43
N PRO A 423 -22.14 27.11 15.25
CA PRO A 423 -22.54 26.37 14.06
C PRO A 423 -22.85 24.88 14.28
N VAL A 424 -22.30 24.25 15.32
CA VAL A 424 -22.48 22.82 15.60
C VAL A 424 -23.96 22.41 15.74
N GLN A 425 -24.84 23.33 16.19
CA GLN A 425 -26.29 23.08 16.32
C GLN A 425 -27.04 23.16 14.99
N ASN A 426 -26.52 23.89 14.00
CA ASN A 426 -27.19 24.08 12.71
C ASN A 426 -27.29 22.72 11.99
N GLY A 427 -28.42 22.46 11.34
CA GLY A 427 -28.70 21.14 10.73
C GLY A 427 -28.60 21.09 9.21
N GLY A 428 -28.20 22.20 8.58
CA GLY A 428 -28.76 22.59 7.28
C GLY A 428 -30.29 22.50 7.34
N GLU A 429 -30.95 23.42 8.05
CA GLU A 429 -32.41 23.46 8.08
C GLU A 429 -32.96 23.67 6.66
N ASP A 430 -34.11 23.08 6.35
CA ASP A 430 -34.72 23.14 5.01
C ASP A 430 -35.26 24.57 4.74
N GLY A 431 -34.34 25.47 4.39
CA GLY A 431 -34.63 26.84 3.99
C GLY A 431 -35.43 26.85 2.70
N ALA A 432 -36.75 26.97 2.82
CA ALA A 432 -37.56 27.56 1.75
C ALA A 432 -36.98 28.95 1.44
N PRO A 433 -36.82 29.34 0.17
CA PRO A 433 -36.20 30.61 -0.17
C PRO A 433 -37.00 31.77 0.43
N GLU A 434 -36.34 32.60 1.23
CA GLU A 434 -36.93 33.84 1.72
C GLU A 434 -37.27 34.74 0.52
N GLU A 435 -38.52 35.21 0.45
CA GLU A 435 -38.92 36.18 -0.59
C GLU A 435 -38.15 37.49 -0.41
N GLU A 436 -37.49 37.96 -1.48
CA GLU A 436 -36.83 39.26 -1.50
C GLU A 436 -37.84 40.39 -1.27
N ALA A 437 -37.81 41.00 -0.09
CA ALA A 437 -38.43 42.30 0.14
C ALA A 437 -37.55 43.42 -0.48
N PRO A 438 -38.14 44.41 -1.19
CA PRO A 438 -37.38 45.43 -1.91
C PRO A 438 -36.68 46.44 -0.97
N PRO A 439 -35.62 47.13 -1.44
CA PRO A 439 -34.69 47.84 -0.56
C PRO A 439 -35.14 49.26 -0.20
N GLU A 440 -34.94 49.67 1.05
CA GLU A 440 -34.95 51.08 1.46
C GLU A 440 -33.61 51.57 2.03
N SER A 441 -33.05 52.55 1.33
CA SER A 441 -32.09 53.62 1.72
C SER A 441 -30.87 53.34 2.62
N ALA A 442 -29.74 53.90 2.20
CA ALA A 442 -28.46 53.78 2.89
C ALA A 442 -28.32 54.68 4.13
N GLY A 443 -27.70 54.15 5.19
CA GLY A 443 -27.11 54.90 6.30
C GLY A 443 -25.68 54.40 6.57
N GLY A 444 -24.67 55.20 6.25
CA GLY A 444 -23.27 54.78 6.33
C GLY A 444 -22.72 54.74 7.76
N GLY A 445 -21.95 53.69 8.08
CA GLY A 445 -21.27 53.51 9.36
C GLY A 445 -19.94 52.77 9.22
N THR A 446 -18.86 53.51 9.00
CA THR A 446 -17.50 52.94 8.85
C THR A 446 -17.04 52.27 10.15
N THR A 447 -16.75 50.98 10.11
CA THR A 447 -16.06 50.27 11.22
C THR A 447 -14.84 49.53 10.70
N THR A 448 -13.69 49.78 11.33
CA THR A 448 -12.39 49.21 10.95
C THR A 448 -12.16 47.89 11.66
N THR A 449 -11.94 46.80 10.93
CA THR A 449 -11.60 45.49 11.51
C THR A 449 -10.12 45.19 11.36
N THR A 450 -9.42 45.12 12.48
CA THR A 450 -7.98 44.83 12.57
C THR A 450 -7.71 43.35 12.29
N THR A 451 -7.03 43.02 11.20
CA THR A 451 -6.59 41.64 10.91
C THR A 451 -5.32 41.30 11.71
N THR A 452 -5.37 40.21 12.48
CA THR A 452 -4.21 39.72 13.23
C THR A 452 -4.16 38.20 13.26
N GLY A 453 -2.98 37.60 13.04
CA GLY A 453 -2.67 36.28 13.61
C GLY A 453 -2.85 35.02 12.74
N CYS A 454 -2.38 35.01 11.49
CA CYS A 454 -2.18 33.74 10.78
C CYS A 454 -0.89 33.06 11.29
N SER A 455 -0.99 32.18 12.28
CA SER A 455 0.15 31.42 12.82
C SER A 455 0.37 30.12 12.05
N THR A 456 1.52 30.01 11.37
CA THR A 456 1.94 28.81 10.63
C THR A 456 2.39 27.70 11.59
N ALA A 457 1.50 26.76 11.91
CA ALA A 457 1.91 25.50 12.53
C ALA A 457 2.54 24.59 11.47
N ALA A 458 3.84 24.32 11.60
CA ALA A 458 4.49 23.26 10.82
C ALA A 458 3.95 21.91 11.30
N GLY A 459 3.11 21.26 10.48
CA GLY A 459 2.48 19.99 10.83
C GLY A 459 3.51 18.89 11.05
N ALA A 460 3.47 18.25 12.21
CA ALA A 460 4.35 17.15 12.56
C ALA A 460 4.16 15.94 11.62
N SER A 461 5.24 15.24 11.31
CA SER A 461 5.17 13.99 10.57
C SER A 461 4.64 12.86 11.47
N SER A 462 3.32 12.67 11.47
CA SER A 462 2.69 11.43 11.97
C SER A 462 3.16 10.24 11.12
N SER A 463 3.37 9.06 11.72
CA SER A 463 3.82 7.88 10.96
C SER A 463 2.76 7.43 9.95
N SER A 464 1.48 7.71 10.20
CA SER A 464 0.39 7.54 9.22
C SER A 464 0.64 8.36 7.95
N VAL A 465 1.06 9.62 8.10
CA VAL A 465 1.46 10.47 6.96
C VAL A 465 2.71 9.91 6.30
N LEU A 466 3.64 9.31 7.04
CA LEU A 466 4.83 8.69 6.46
C LEU A 466 4.50 7.40 5.67
N VAL A 467 3.59 6.54 6.14
CA VAL A 467 3.16 5.33 5.42
C VAL A 467 2.32 5.67 4.19
N LEU A 468 1.43 6.67 4.30
CA LEU A 468 0.65 7.19 3.18
C LEU A 468 1.52 7.93 2.17
N ALA A 469 2.46 8.77 2.63
CA ALA A 469 3.41 9.45 1.76
C ALA A 469 4.44 8.50 1.17
N VAL A 470 4.92 7.46 1.87
CA VAL A 470 5.79 6.42 1.28
C VAL A 470 5.00 5.61 0.26
N SER A 471 3.76 5.23 0.54
CA SER A 471 2.90 4.57 -0.46
C SER A 471 2.72 5.48 -1.69
N ALA A 472 2.32 6.75 -1.49
CA ALA A 472 2.09 7.71 -2.56
C ALA A 472 3.37 8.20 -3.27
N LEU A 473 4.54 8.27 -2.61
CA LEU A 473 5.84 8.64 -3.20
C LEU A 473 6.55 7.43 -3.82
N VAL A 474 6.27 6.20 -3.41
CA VAL A 474 6.65 5.01 -4.18
C VAL A 474 5.77 4.94 -5.43
N LEU A 475 4.44 5.07 -5.31
CA LEU A 475 3.49 5.10 -6.43
C LEU A 475 3.75 6.26 -7.42
N ALA A 476 3.93 7.49 -6.94
CA ALA A 476 4.16 8.68 -7.77
C ALA A 476 5.63 8.91 -8.12
N GLY A 477 6.57 8.50 -7.26
CA GLY A 477 8.01 8.57 -7.53
C GLY A 477 8.47 7.54 -8.55
N ALA A 478 7.89 6.32 -8.56
CA ALA A 478 8.07 5.35 -9.64
C ALA A 478 7.56 5.88 -10.99
N ARG A 479 6.52 6.72 -10.98
CA ARG A 479 5.98 7.44 -12.16
C ARG A 479 6.76 8.71 -12.53
N ARG A 480 7.39 9.41 -11.59
CA ARG A 480 8.08 10.70 -11.82
C ARG A 480 9.58 10.59 -12.04
N ARG A 481 10.31 9.70 -11.36
CA ARG A 481 11.77 9.51 -11.53
C ARG A 481 12.16 8.65 -12.74
N ARG A 482 11.25 8.53 -13.72
CA ARG A 482 11.45 7.78 -14.98
C ARG A 482 11.05 8.63 -16.20
N ARG A 483 11.32 9.93 -16.12
CA ARG A 483 11.18 10.90 -17.21
C ARG A 483 12.42 11.77 -17.44
N ASP A 484 13.44 11.63 -16.59
CA ASP A 484 14.75 12.28 -16.67
C ASP A 484 15.85 11.20 -16.70
#